data_AF-G4A6D5-F1
#
_entry.id   AF-G4A6D5-F1
#
_cell.length_a   1.000
_cell.length_b   1.000
_cell.length_c   1.000
_cell.angle_alpha   90.00
_cell.angle_beta   90.00
_cell.angle_gamma   90.00
#
_symmetry.space_group_name_H-M   'P 1'
#
loop_
_entity.id
_entity.type
_entity.pdbx_description
1 polymer ?
#
loop_
_entity_poly.entity_id
_entity_poly.type
_entity_poly.pdbx_seq_one_letter_code
_entity_poly.pdbx_strand_id
1 'polypeptide(L)'
;MAAAIQQRAELQHRIWQIANDVRGSVDGWDFKQYVLGALFYRFISENFTNYIEAGDESVNYAALPDEVITPEIRDDAVRTKGYFIYPSQLFKNVVAEANTNPNLNTELKQIFTDIENSATGFPSENDIKGLFADFDTTSNRLGNTVADKTVAWLLY
;
A
#
# COMPACT_ATOMS: atom_id res chain seq x y z
N MET A 1 -11.77 -24.13 -1.94
CA MET A 1 -10.35 -24.01 -2.33
C MET A 1 -10.15 -23.42 -3.73
N ALA A 2 -10.98 -23.73 -4.74
CA ALA A 2 -10.83 -23.13 -6.09
C ALA A 2 -11.08 -21.60 -6.16
N ALA A 3 -12.00 -21.05 -5.35
CA ALA A 3 -12.37 -19.63 -5.40
C ALA A 3 -11.25 -18.67 -4.93
N ALA A 4 -10.46 -19.07 -3.92
CA ALA A 4 -9.36 -18.25 -3.41
C ALA A 4 -8.18 -18.16 -4.39
N ILE A 5 -7.93 -19.23 -5.15
CA ILE A 5 -6.92 -19.27 -6.21
C ILE A 5 -7.38 -18.42 -7.40
N GLN A 6 -8.67 -18.46 -7.75
CA GLN A 6 -9.25 -17.64 -8.80
C GLN A 6 -9.18 -16.15 -8.46
N GLN A 7 -9.53 -15.76 -7.22
CA GLN A 7 -9.40 -14.38 -6.76
C GLN A 7 -7.96 -13.90 -6.79
N ARG A 8 -6.99 -14.73 -6.36
CA ARG A 8 -5.55 -14.41 -6.44
C ARG A 8 -5.05 -14.24 -7.88
N ALA A 9 -5.47 -15.09 -8.80
CA ALA A 9 -5.09 -14.99 -10.21
C ALA A 9 -5.72 -13.77 -10.90
N GLU A 10 -6.97 -13.46 -10.58
CA GLU A 10 -7.65 -12.24 -11.06
C GLU A 10 -7.04 -10.97 -10.48
N LEU A 11 -6.61 -11.03 -9.21
CA LEU A 11 -5.84 -9.98 -8.54
C LEU A 11 -4.56 -9.68 -9.34
N GLN A 12 -3.73 -10.71 -9.52
CA GLN A 12 -2.46 -10.63 -10.23
C GLN A 12 -2.64 -10.15 -11.67
N HIS A 13 -3.68 -10.63 -12.35
CA HIS A 13 -3.99 -10.23 -13.73
C HIS A 13 -4.39 -8.75 -13.82
N ARG A 14 -5.25 -8.26 -12.93
CA ARG A 14 -5.64 -6.83 -12.90
C ARG A 14 -4.45 -5.93 -12.58
N ILE A 15 -3.58 -6.34 -11.66
CA ILE A 15 -2.32 -5.64 -11.35
C ILE A 15 -1.45 -5.55 -12.60
N TRP A 16 -1.31 -6.65 -13.34
CA TRP A 16 -0.49 -6.71 -14.55
C TRP A 16 -1.04 -5.84 -15.68
N GLN A 17 -2.37 -5.80 -15.86
CA GLN A 17 -3.01 -4.95 -16.88
C GLN A 17 -2.78 -3.46 -16.59
N ILE A 18 -3.00 -3.03 -15.34
CA ILE A 18 -2.75 -1.64 -14.93
C ILE A 18 -1.27 -1.28 -15.13
N ALA A 19 -0.34 -2.16 -14.77
CA ALA A 19 1.10 -1.95 -14.98
C ALA A 19 1.48 -1.83 -16.47
N ASN A 20 0.77 -2.55 -17.35
CA ASN A 20 1.03 -2.55 -18.78
C ASN A 20 0.55 -1.25 -19.45
N ASP A 21 -0.56 -0.70 -18.99
CA ASP A 21 -1.15 0.53 -19.53
C ASP A 21 -0.29 1.78 -19.24
N VAL A 22 0.53 1.76 -18.19
CA VAL A 22 1.46 2.88 -17.87
C VAL A 22 2.81 2.74 -18.60
N ARG A 23 3.05 1.72 -19.44
CA ARG A 23 4.39 1.38 -19.99
C ARG A 23 4.97 2.38 -21.01
N GLY A 24 4.20 3.32 -21.58
CA GLY A 24 4.71 4.29 -22.57
C GLY A 24 5.58 5.42 -21.97
N SER A 25 6.80 5.62 -22.47
CA SER A 25 7.79 6.72 -22.17
C SER A 25 8.87 6.42 -21.11
N VAL A 26 10.12 6.42 -21.56
CA VAL A 26 11.32 5.92 -20.84
C VAL A 26 11.97 6.93 -19.88
N ASP A 27 11.51 8.19 -19.82
CA ASP A 27 11.88 9.13 -18.72
C ASP A 27 10.99 8.96 -17.47
N GLY A 28 9.92 8.16 -17.60
CA GLY A 28 8.94 7.87 -16.56
C GLY A 28 9.11 6.52 -15.90
N TRP A 29 10.27 5.86 -15.99
CA TRP A 29 10.45 4.53 -15.36
C TRP A 29 10.39 4.58 -13.83
N ASP A 30 11.10 5.54 -13.21
CA ASP A 30 11.03 5.78 -11.75
C ASP A 30 9.63 6.24 -11.31
N PHE A 31 9.01 7.14 -12.09
CA PHE A 31 7.64 7.60 -11.84
C PHE A 31 6.62 6.47 -11.99
N LYS A 32 6.80 5.56 -12.94
CA LYS A 32 5.96 4.37 -13.12
C LYS A 32 6.09 3.42 -11.97
N GLN A 33 7.31 3.14 -11.50
CA GLN A 33 7.50 2.31 -10.33
C GLN A 33 6.76 2.90 -9.13
N TYR A 34 6.92 4.21 -8.87
CA TYR A 34 6.21 4.92 -7.80
C TYR A 34 4.69 4.90 -7.94
N VAL A 35 4.16 5.25 -9.12
CA VAL A 35 2.71 5.22 -9.37
C VAL A 35 2.18 3.80 -9.26
N LEU A 36 2.91 2.80 -9.75
CA LEU A 36 2.49 1.42 -9.75
C LEU A 36 2.38 0.86 -8.33
N GLY A 37 3.38 1.08 -7.48
CA GLY A 37 3.29 0.61 -6.10
C GLY A 37 2.39 1.49 -5.22
N ALA A 38 2.18 2.78 -5.53
CA ALA A 38 1.11 3.56 -4.89
C ALA A 38 -0.29 3.02 -5.25
N LEU A 39 -0.51 2.65 -6.52
CA LEU A 39 -1.73 1.98 -6.97
C LEU A 39 -1.88 0.59 -6.36
N PHE A 40 -0.79 -0.15 -6.25
CA PHE A 40 -0.78 -1.46 -5.60
C PHE A 40 -1.11 -1.34 -4.10
N TYR A 41 -0.47 -0.41 -3.39
CA TYR A 41 -0.73 -0.11 -1.99
C TYR A 41 -2.18 0.32 -1.76
N ARG A 42 -2.72 1.19 -2.63
CA ARG A 42 -4.14 1.53 -2.63
C ARG A 42 -5.00 0.29 -2.78
N PHE A 43 -4.69 -0.55 -3.75
CA PHE A 43 -5.46 -1.73 -4.08
C PHE A 43 -5.47 -2.77 -2.95
N ILE A 44 -4.34 -3.07 -2.33
CA ILE A 44 -4.29 -3.98 -1.18
C ILE A 44 -5.00 -3.37 0.04
N SER A 45 -4.92 -2.05 0.25
CA SER A 45 -5.63 -1.36 1.33
C SER A 45 -7.15 -1.46 1.17
N GLU A 46 -7.65 -1.19 -0.03
CA GLU A 46 -9.07 -1.30 -0.36
C GLU A 46 -9.55 -2.76 -0.28
N ASN A 47 -8.76 -3.72 -0.79
CA ASN A 47 -9.10 -5.15 -0.71
C ASN A 47 -9.13 -5.66 0.74
N PHE A 48 -8.19 -5.20 1.57
CA PHE A 48 -8.14 -5.56 2.98
C PHE A 48 -9.32 -4.96 3.75
N THR A 49 -9.61 -3.68 3.53
CA THR A 49 -10.77 -2.99 4.13
C THR A 49 -12.07 -3.69 3.76
N ASN A 50 -12.30 -3.94 2.46
CA ASN A 50 -13.49 -4.65 1.98
C ASN A 50 -13.64 -6.06 2.55
N TYR A 51 -12.52 -6.71 2.87
CA TYR A 51 -12.54 -8.04 3.49
C TYR A 51 -12.96 -7.98 4.96
N ILE A 52 -12.43 -7.04 5.72
CA ILE A 52 -12.79 -6.89 7.13
C ILE A 52 -14.23 -6.41 7.27
N GLU A 53 -14.67 -5.50 6.41
CA GLU A 53 -16.03 -4.99 6.40
C GLU A 53 -17.01 -6.04 5.87
N ALA A 54 -16.57 -6.96 4.99
CA ALA A 54 -17.37 -8.06 4.45
C ALA A 54 -18.74 -7.64 3.85
N GLY A 55 -18.87 -6.38 3.43
CA GLY A 55 -20.12 -5.80 2.92
C GLY A 55 -21.07 -5.27 4.00
N ASP A 56 -20.63 -5.22 5.26
CA ASP A 56 -21.35 -4.59 6.37
C ASP A 56 -21.06 -3.09 6.43
N GLU A 57 -22.04 -2.27 6.03
CA GLU A 57 -21.94 -0.81 6.03
C GLU A 57 -21.81 -0.20 7.45
N SER A 58 -22.08 -0.97 8.50
CA SER A 58 -21.92 -0.52 9.89
C SER A 58 -20.48 -0.63 10.39
N VAL A 59 -19.64 -1.40 9.68
CA VAL A 59 -18.21 -1.55 9.99
C VAL A 59 -17.43 -0.59 9.10
N ASN A 60 -16.70 0.34 9.71
CA ASN A 60 -15.76 1.21 9.01
C ASN A 60 -14.36 0.91 9.54
N TYR A 61 -13.68 -0.05 8.90
CA TYR A 61 -12.37 -0.51 9.36
C TYR A 61 -11.35 0.63 9.40
N ALA A 62 -11.43 1.54 8.43
CA ALA A 62 -10.53 2.70 8.35
C ALA A 62 -10.73 3.73 9.47
N ALA A 63 -11.86 3.71 10.18
CA ALA A 63 -12.12 4.60 11.31
C ALA A 63 -11.84 3.94 12.68
N LEU A 64 -11.47 2.66 12.71
CA LEU A 64 -11.14 1.97 13.95
C LEU A 64 -9.74 2.37 14.43
N PRO A 65 -9.53 2.50 15.75
CA PRO A 65 -8.19 2.68 16.30
C PRO A 65 -7.39 1.37 16.20
N ASP A 66 -6.08 1.45 15.92
CA ASP A 66 -5.22 0.25 15.83
C ASP A 66 -5.25 -0.62 17.10
N GLU A 67 -5.55 -0.01 18.25
CA GLU A 67 -5.64 -0.64 19.57
C GLU A 67 -6.74 -1.71 19.66
N VAL A 68 -7.79 -1.63 18.84
CA VAL A 68 -8.84 -2.66 18.82
C VAL A 68 -8.42 -3.91 18.05
N ILE A 69 -7.30 -3.85 17.32
CA ILE A 69 -6.76 -4.99 16.59
C ILE A 69 -6.03 -5.90 17.57
N THR A 70 -6.66 -7.03 17.90
CA THR A 70 -6.01 -8.06 18.72
C THR A 70 -5.07 -8.93 17.88
N PRO A 71 -4.08 -9.58 18.49
CA PRO A 71 -3.19 -10.52 17.79
C PRO A 71 -3.95 -11.63 17.05
N GLU A 72 -5.09 -12.08 17.58
CA GLU A 72 -5.93 -13.10 16.96
C GLU A 72 -6.58 -12.60 15.66
N ILE A 73 -7.09 -11.36 15.66
CA ILE A 73 -7.65 -10.73 14.45
C ILE A 73 -6.57 -10.63 13.36
N ARG A 74 -5.37 -10.20 13.77
CA ARG A 74 -4.21 -10.12 12.86
C ARG A 74 -3.88 -11.50 12.29
N ASP A 75 -3.71 -12.51 13.12
CA ASP A 75 -3.36 -13.88 12.70
C ASP A 75 -4.39 -14.45 11.72
N ASP A 76 -5.68 -14.31 12.01
CA ASP A 76 -6.75 -14.82 11.15
C ASP A 76 -6.85 -14.07 9.81
N ALA A 77 -6.62 -12.76 9.83
CA ALA A 77 -6.52 -11.96 8.62
C ALA A 77 -5.33 -12.39 7.75
N VAL A 78 -4.14 -12.62 8.34
CA VAL A 78 -2.96 -13.09 7.60
C VAL A 78 -3.19 -14.50 7.05
N ARG A 79 -3.79 -15.42 7.82
CA ARG A 79 -4.09 -16.79 7.32
C ARG A 79 -5.02 -16.78 6.11
N THR A 80 -5.93 -15.82 6.05
CA THR A 80 -6.96 -15.76 5.01
C THR A 80 -6.50 -14.96 3.80
N LYS A 81 -5.90 -13.78 4.01
CA LYS A 81 -5.49 -12.86 2.95
C LYS A 81 -4.02 -12.97 2.57
N GLY A 82 -3.19 -13.42 3.48
CA GLY A 82 -1.76 -13.56 3.30
C GLY A 82 -0.94 -12.36 3.80
N TYR A 83 -1.58 -11.27 4.21
CA TYR A 83 -0.96 -10.07 4.75
C TYR A 83 -1.94 -9.35 5.69
N PHE A 84 -1.43 -8.39 6.46
CA PHE A 84 -2.20 -7.55 7.37
C PHE A 84 -1.81 -6.07 7.20
N ILE A 85 -2.81 -5.19 7.32
CA ILE A 85 -2.63 -3.73 7.29
C ILE A 85 -3.43 -3.14 8.45
N TYR A 86 -2.77 -2.35 9.31
CA TYR A 86 -3.47 -1.64 10.39
C TYR A 86 -4.40 -0.55 9.82
N PRO A 87 -5.48 -0.18 10.52
CA PRO A 87 -6.32 0.95 10.15
C PRO A 87 -5.53 2.23 9.84
N SER A 88 -4.59 2.63 10.71
CA SER A 88 -3.74 3.81 10.49
C SER A 88 -2.90 3.72 9.21
N GLN A 89 -2.50 2.50 8.85
CA GLN A 89 -1.65 2.19 7.71
C GLN A 89 -2.42 1.97 6.40
N LEU A 90 -3.72 2.27 6.35
CA LEU A 90 -4.49 2.20 5.12
C LEU A 90 -4.18 3.39 4.21
N PHE A 91 -4.15 3.14 2.89
CA PHE A 91 -3.90 4.19 1.88
C PHE A 91 -4.74 5.45 2.09
N LYS A 92 -6.03 5.30 2.43
CA LYS A 92 -6.94 6.43 2.66
C LYS A 92 -6.50 7.32 3.83
N ASN A 93 -6.01 6.71 4.90
CA ASN A 93 -5.59 7.41 6.12
C ASN A 93 -4.23 8.08 5.91
N VAL A 94 -3.28 7.37 5.31
CA VAL A 94 -1.97 7.92 4.96
C VAL A 94 -2.08 9.09 3.97
N VAL A 95 -2.93 8.99 2.94
CA VAL A 95 -3.15 10.09 1.99
C VAL A 95 -3.80 11.31 2.64
N ALA A 96 -4.66 11.11 3.64
CA ALA A 96 -5.27 12.22 4.38
C ALA A 96 -4.22 13.06 5.12
N GLU A 97 -3.17 12.42 5.65
CA GLU A 97 -2.09 13.07 6.39
C GLU A 97 -0.88 13.46 5.53
N ALA A 98 -0.78 12.92 4.30
CA ALA A 98 0.37 13.07 3.41
C ALA A 98 0.76 14.54 3.11
N ASN A 99 -0.21 15.45 3.00
CA ASN A 99 0.07 16.86 2.67
C ASN A 99 0.75 17.63 3.82
N THR A 100 0.62 17.13 5.05
CA THR A 100 1.13 17.77 6.27
C THR A 100 2.27 16.99 6.92
N ASN A 101 2.57 15.80 6.40
CA ASN A 101 3.56 14.89 6.99
C ASN A 101 4.92 15.02 6.29
N PRO A 102 5.93 15.66 6.92
CA PRO A 102 7.27 15.79 6.35
C PRO A 102 8.03 14.45 6.32
N ASN A 103 7.57 13.44 7.06
CA ASN A 103 8.22 12.13 7.19
C ASN A 103 7.49 11.03 6.41
N LEU A 104 6.59 11.38 5.49
CA LEU A 104 5.77 10.44 4.72
C LEU A 104 6.59 9.30 4.10
N ASN A 105 7.76 9.60 3.56
CA ASN A 105 8.64 8.59 2.95
C ASN A 105 9.12 7.54 3.97
N THR A 106 9.45 7.98 5.19
CA THR A 106 9.85 7.09 6.29
C THR A 106 8.67 6.25 6.77
N GLU A 107 7.49 6.85 6.84
CA GLU A 107 6.26 6.17 7.25
C GLU A 107 5.82 5.12 6.24
N LEU A 108 5.83 5.45 4.94
CA LEU A 108 5.55 4.49 3.86
C LEU A 108 6.52 3.30 3.90
N LYS A 109 7.81 3.56 4.13
CA LYS A 109 8.80 2.50 4.31
C LYS A 109 8.47 1.60 5.50
N GLN A 110 8.06 2.18 6.63
CA GLN A 110 7.65 1.43 7.80
C GLN A 110 6.41 0.58 7.51
N ILE A 111 5.40 1.17 6.87
CA ILE A 111 4.16 0.48 6.50
C ILE A 111 4.45 -0.73 5.60
N PHE A 112 5.26 -0.55 4.55
CA PHE A 112 5.61 -1.67 3.67
C PHE A 112 6.38 -2.76 4.40
N THR A 113 7.31 -2.37 5.28
CA THR A 113 8.03 -3.32 6.14
C THR A 113 7.07 -4.08 7.05
N ASP A 114 6.07 -3.42 7.63
CA ASP A 114 5.08 -4.04 8.51
C ASP A 114 4.16 -5.01 7.75
N ILE A 115 3.76 -4.65 6.53
CA ILE A 115 2.98 -5.52 5.64
C ILE A 115 3.78 -6.77 5.28
N GLU A 116 5.06 -6.64 4.92
CA GLU A 116 5.93 -7.79 4.63
C GLU A 116 6.13 -8.68 5.86
N ASN A 117 6.41 -8.07 7.01
CA ASN A 117 6.59 -8.79 8.27
C ASN A 117 5.30 -9.43 8.78
N SER A 118 4.13 -8.93 8.37
CA SER A 118 2.85 -9.54 8.74
C SER A 118 2.71 -10.96 8.22
N ALA A 119 3.32 -11.27 7.07
CA ALA A 119 3.26 -12.59 6.45
C ALA A 119 4.34 -13.55 6.96
N THR A 120 5.28 -13.08 7.80
CA THR A 120 6.39 -13.91 8.30
C THR A 120 5.89 -15.10 9.11
N GLY A 121 6.35 -16.30 8.76
CA GLY A 121 5.91 -17.54 9.39
C GLY A 121 4.57 -18.09 8.87
N PHE A 122 3.94 -17.41 7.91
CA PHE A 122 2.75 -17.91 7.21
C PHE A 122 3.12 -18.43 5.81
N PRO A 123 2.29 -19.32 5.21
CA PRO A 123 2.52 -19.79 3.85
C PRO A 123 2.61 -18.69 2.79
N SER A 124 2.04 -17.51 3.07
CA SER A 124 2.08 -16.32 2.22
C SER A 124 3.38 -15.52 2.32
N GLU A 125 4.31 -15.86 3.22
CA GLU A 125 5.57 -15.12 3.39
C GLU A 125 6.29 -14.94 2.04
N ASN A 126 6.45 -16.02 1.27
CA ASN A 126 7.16 -15.97 -0.01
C ASN A 126 6.44 -15.15 -1.08
N ASP A 127 5.12 -14.94 -0.96
CA ASP A 127 4.31 -14.16 -1.90
C ASP A 127 4.39 -12.66 -1.62
N ILE A 128 4.67 -12.27 -0.37
CA ILE A 128 4.65 -10.87 0.10
C ILE A 128 6.07 -10.34 0.38
N LYS A 129 7.01 -11.21 0.74
CA LYS A 129 8.39 -10.82 1.05
C LYS A 129 9.09 -10.27 -0.20
N GLY A 130 9.60 -9.05 -0.10
CA GLY A 130 10.22 -8.34 -1.22
C GLY A 130 9.24 -7.78 -2.24
N LEU A 131 7.92 -7.84 -1.97
CA LEU A 131 6.89 -7.25 -2.82
C LEU A 131 7.03 -5.73 -2.92
N PHE A 132 7.55 -5.09 -1.88
CA PHE A 132 7.84 -3.66 -1.84
C PHE A 132 9.34 -3.36 -1.86
N ALA A 133 10.21 -4.37 -2.00
CA ALA A 133 11.66 -4.17 -2.05
C ALA A 133 12.11 -3.39 -3.30
N ASP A 134 11.39 -3.54 -4.42
CA ASP A 134 11.61 -2.75 -5.64
C ASP A 134 11.01 -1.33 -5.53
N PHE A 135 10.26 -1.04 -4.46
CA PHE A 135 9.61 0.24 -4.24
C PHE A 135 10.53 1.15 -3.42
N ASP A 136 11.40 1.89 -4.11
CA ASP A 136 12.32 2.84 -3.48
C ASP A 136 11.58 4.09 -2.97
N THR A 137 11.06 3.98 -1.74
CA THR A 137 10.48 5.09 -0.95
C THR A 137 11.52 6.16 -0.55
N THR A 138 12.82 5.87 -0.73
CA THR A 138 13.92 6.78 -0.39
C THR A 138 14.48 7.54 -1.59
N SER A 139 13.87 7.37 -2.77
CA SER A 139 14.26 8.12 -3.94
C SER A 139 14.12 9.62 -3.68
N ASN A 140 15.27 10.27 -3.47
CA ASN A 140 15.53 11.71 -3.42
C ASN A 140 15.11 12.46 -4.71
N ARG A 141 14.21 11.89 -5.51
CA ARG A 141 13.64 12.44 -6.75
C ARG A 141 12.16 12.80 -6.63
N LEU A 142 11.54 12.54 -5.48
CA LEU A 142 10.22 13.09 -5.12
C LEU A 142 10.25 14.59 -4.73
N GLY A 143 11.38 15.27 -5.01
CA GLY A 143 11.64 16.65 -4.58
C GLY A 143 12.29 16.64 -3.20
N ASN A 144 13.51 17.14 -3.11
CA ASN A 144 14.31 17.02 -1.88
C ASN A 144 13.91 17.99 -0.76
N THR A 145 12.93 18.88 -0.97
CA THR A 145 12.50 19.81 0.08
C THR A 145 11.07 20.34 -0.16
N VAL A 146 10.37 20.68 0.93
CA VAL A 146 9.21 21.60 0.90
C VAL A 146 9.61 23.00 0.37
N ALA A 147 10.91 23.31 0.33
CA ALA A 147 11.47 24.62 -0.04
C ALA A 147 11.62 24.85 -1.57
N ASP A 148 11.72 23.81 -2.41
CA ASP A 148 11.83 23.99 -3.87
C ASP A 148 10.51 24.45 -4.52
N LYS A 149 9.39 24.44 -3.78
CA LYS A 149 8.10 24.99 -4.24
C LYS A 149 8.03 26.52 -4.22
N THR A 150 9.05 27.22 -3.73
CA THR A 150 8.98 28.69 -3.49
C THR A 150 9.66 29.56 -4.54
N VAL A 151 10.34 29.00 -5.55
CA VAL A 151 11.04 29.83 -6.57
C VAL A 151 10.15 30.16 -7.78
N ALA A 152 8.98 29.52 -7.92
CA ALA A 152 8.02 29.83 -9.00
C ALA A 152 7.07 31.00 -8.69
N TRP A 153 7.09 31.53 -7.45
CA TRP A 153 6.24 32.66 -7.03
C TRP A 153 6.93 34.03 -7.15
N LEU A 154 8.18 34.07 -7.61
CA LEU A 154 9.00 35.28 -7.72
C LEU A 154 9.49 35.57 -9.15
N LEU A 155 8.68 35.22 -10.14
CA LEU A 155 8.88 35.66 -11.52
C LEU A 155 7.50 36.16 -12.00
N TYR A 156 7.25 37.44 -12.27
CA TYR A 156 8.08 38.43 -12.96
C TYR A 156 8.88 37.84 -14.13
#